data_AF-A0YRE1-F1
#
_entry.id   AF-A0YRE1-F1
#
_cell.length_a   1.000
_cell.length_b   1.000
_cell.length_c   1.000
_cell.angle_alpha   90.00
_cell.angle_beta   90.00
_cell.angle_gamma   90.00
#
_symmetry.space_group_name_H-M   'P 1'
#
loop_
_entity.id
_entity.type
_entity.pdbx_description
1 polymer ?
#
loop_
_entity_poly.entity_id
_entity_poly.type
_entity_poly.pdbx_seq_one_letter_code
_entity_poly.pdbx_strand_id
1 'polypeptide(L)'
;MIVSIKSAYLKIGCEMKRLQQGIAISIGSMTGIFFNVTSGMAQISEVPEPNNNGDFMTAKVMGNRGYYNNRIWLVVDPENLNCRDTPGGKIKTQLTTGATMTAIFSQEGREDAIVMRNSKPWLRVRSVNPNFNTDSGTCYVRANIKYVFPINNDYLKSLN
;
A
#
# COMPACT_ATOMS: atom_id res chain seq x y z
N MET A 1 -1.57 24.09 -6.38
CA MET A 1 -0.60 23.16 -7.01
C MET A 1 -0.82 21.78 -6.42
N ILE A 2 -1.93 21.10 -6.78
CA ILE A 2 -2.22 19.71 -6.39
C ILE A 2 -2.94 19.09 -7.59
N VAL A 3 -2.18 18.86 -8.65
CA VAL A 3 -2.60 18.05 -9.79
C VAL A 3 -1.42 17.15 -10.07
N SER A 4 -1.69 15.88 -10.34
CA SER A 4 -0.72 14.86 -10.78
C SER A 4 -0.17 13.89 -9.73
N ILE A 5 -1.06 13.24 -8.97
CA ILE A 5 -0.77 11.85 -8.51
C ILE A 5 -1.88 10.89 -8.95
N LYS A 6 -3.15 11.33 -8.96
CA LYS A 6 -4.27 10.51 -9.49
C LYS A 6 -4.14 10.16 -10.97
N SER A 7 -3.46 10.98 -11.76
CA SER A 7 -3.38 10.80 -13.22
C SER A 7 -2.39 9.72 -13.66
N ALA A 8 -1.43 9.33 -12.82
CA ALA A 8 -0.41 8.35 -13.21
C ALA A 8 -0.93 6.91 -13.16
N TYR A 9 -1.85 6.58 -12.24
CA TYR A 9 -2.29 5.19 -12.04
C TYR A 9 -3.47 4.79 -12.92
N LEU A 10 -4.37 5.71 -13.25
CA LEU A 10 -5.50 5.41 -14.16
C LEU A 10 -5.09 5.26 -15.63
N LYS A 11 -3.93 5.81 -16.03
CA LYS A 11 -3.47 5.77 -17.43
C LYS A 11 -2.87 4.42 -17.83
N ILE A 12 -2.52 3.57 -16.86
CA ILE A 12 -1.87 2.27 -17.12
C ILE A 12 -2.92 1.19 -17.43
N GLY A 13 -4.16 1.34 -16.96
CA GLY A 13 -5.22 0.34 -17.13
C GLY A 13 -6.01 0.39 -18.45
N CYS A 14 -5.78 1.37 -19.33
CA CYS A 14 -6.60 1.59 -20.53
C CYS A 14 -5.86 1.42 -21.88
N GLU A 15 -4.54 1.23 -21.88
CA GLU A 15 -3.71 1.10 -23.09
C GLU A 15 -3.43 -0.36 -23.49
N MET A 16 -4.40 -1.26 -23.35
CA MET A 16 -4.26 -2.69 -23.70
C MET A 16 -5.26 -3.16 -24.78
N LYS A 17 -5.87 -2.23 -25.53
CA LYS A 17 -6.86 -2.59 -26.56
C LYS A 17 -6.72 -1.91 -27.93
N ARG A 18 -5.61 -1.24 -28.23
CA ARG A 18 -5.55 -0.45 -29.48
C ARG A 18 -4.21 -0.44 -30.20
N LEU A 19 -3.65 -1.60 -30.51
CA LEU A 19 -2.63 -1.75 -31.57
C LEU A 19 -2.86 -3.07 -32.32
N GLN A 20 -3.93 -3.12 -33.13
CA GLN A 20 -4.16 -4.22 -34.08
C GLN A 20 -4.40 -3.73 -35.51
N GLN A 21 -3.83 -2.59 -35.89
CA GLN A 21 -3.99 -2.08 -37.25
C GLN A 21 -2.65 -1.69 -37.87
N GLY A 22 -2.23 -2.53 -38.82
CA GLY A 22 -1.51 -2.13 -40.03
C GLY A 22 0.00 -2.01 -39.93
N ILE A 23 0.71 -3.08 -40.29
CA ILE A 23 1.96 -2.93 -41.04
C ILE A 23 1.93 -3.90 -42.21
N ALA A 24 1.59 -3.39 -43.41
CA ALA A 24 1.91 -4.06 -44.65
C ALA A 24 3.40 -3.82 -44.93
N ILE A 25 4.23 -4.86 -44.79
CA ILE A 25 5.66 -4.80 -45.08
C ILE A 25 5.86 -5.33 -46.50
N SER A 26 6.18 -4.44 -47.43
CA SER A 26 6.68 -4.80 -48.77
C SER A 26 8.03 -5.52 -48.63
N ILE A 27 8.13 -6.69 -49.25
CA ILE A 27 9.27 -7.60 -49.17
C ILE A 27 10.49 -6.95 -49.82
N GLY A 28 11.55 -6.72 -49.05
CA GLY A 28 12.81 -6.16 -49.54
C GLY A 28 13.96 -6.43 -48.58
N SER A 29 14.70 -7.50 -48.87
CA SER A 29 16.02 -7.87 -48.30
C SER A 29 16.14 -8.12 -46.80
N MET A 30 16.58 -9.34 -46.50
CA MET A 30 16.60 -10.02 -45.22
C MET A 30 17.81 -9.63 -44.37
N THR A 31 17.59 -8.85 -43.32
CA THR A 31 18.43 -8.83 -42.09
C THR A 31 17.52 -8.46 -40.92
N GLY A 32 16.78 -9.45 -40.42
CA GLY A 32 15.90 -9.28 -39.27
C GLY A 32 16.70 -9.25 -37.98
N ILE A 33 16.79 -8.08 -37.34
CA ILE A 33 17.23 -7.96 -35.96
C ILE A 33 16.08 -8.47 -35.09
N PHE A 34 16.19 -9.68 -34.56
CA PHE A 34 15.26 -10.21 -33.57
C PHE A 34 15.50 -9.47 -32.25
N PHE A 35 14.73 -8.41 -32.01
CA PHE A 35 14.64 -7.81 -30.68
C PHE A 35 13.91 -8.80 -29.77
N ASN A 36 14.67 -9.54 -28.96
CA ASN A 36 14.12 -10.29 -27.83
C ASN A 36 13.55 -9.29 -26.83
N VAL A 37 12.28 -8.94 -26.98
CA VAL A 37 11.50 -8.27 -25.94
C VAL A 37 11.28 -9.28 -24.82
N THR A 38 12.24 -9.38 -23.91
CA THR A 38 12.00 -10.01 -22.62
C THR A 38 10.94 -9.17 -21.91
N SER A 39 9.74 -9.74 -21.76
CA SER A 39 8.72 -9.18 -20.87
C SER A 39 9.25 -9.28 -19.45
N GLY A 40 9.98 -8.26 -19.01
CA GLY A 40 10.34 -8.08 -17.61
C GLY A 40 9.04 -8.00 -16.81
N MET A 41 8.76 -9.01 -16.00
CA MET A 41 7.69 -8.92 -15.01
C MET A 41 8.09 -7.84 -14.01
N ALA A 42 7.48 -6.66 -14.12
CA ALA A 42 7.59 -5.64 -13.10
C ALA A 42 7.14 -6.27 -11.77
N GLN A 43 8.04 -6.27 -10.78
CA GLN A 43 7.77 -6.81 -9.45
C GLN A 43 6.63 -5.98 -8.85
N ILE A 44 5.43 -6.56 -8.75
CA ILE A 44 4.34 -5.93 -8.01
C ILE A 44 4.84 -5.80 -6.56
N SER A 45 4.84 -4.57 -6.06
CA SER A 45 5.07 -4.35 -4.64
C SER A 45 4.01 -5.13 -3.85
N GLU A 46 4.40 -6.21 -3.17
CA GLU A 46 3.53 -7.08 -2.36
C GLU A 46 2.99 -6.34 -1.11
N VAL A 47 2.14 -5.34 -1.33
CA VAL A 47 1.43 -4.60 -0.27
C VAL A 47 -0.07 -4.82 -0.38
N PRO A 48 -0.84 -4.72 0.73
CA PRO A 48 -2.29 -4.85 0.67
C PRO A 48 -2.90 -3.81 -0.26
N GLU A 49 -3.87 -4.24 -1.06
CA GLU A 49 -4.62 -3.35 -1.94
C GLU A 49 -5.91 -2.89 -1.26
N PRO A 50 -6.28 -1.60 -1.38
CA PRO A 50 -7.57 -1.13 -0.89
C PRO A 50 -8.70 -1.58 -1.83
N ASN A 51 -9.91 -1.69 -1.29
CA ASN A 51 -11.11 -1.89 -2.10
C ASN A 51 -11.53 -0.59 -2.82
N ASN A 52 -12.66 -0.64 -3.56
CA ASN A 52 -13.20 0.51 -4.30
C ASN A 52 -13.53 1.74 -3.43
N ASN A 53 -13.72 1.57 -2.11
CA ASN A 53 -13.94 2.66 -1.16
C ASN A 53 -12.62 3.24 -0.62
N GLY A 54 -11.49 2.74 -1.09
CA GLY A 54 -10.17 3.06 -0.56
C GLY A 54 -9.86 2.36 0.77
N ASP A 55 -10.71 1.45 1.23
CA ASP A 55 -10.59 0.78 2.52
C ASP A 55 -9.70 -0.47 2.41
N PHE A 56 -8.71 -0.60 3.29
CA PHE A 56 -7.93 -1.83 3.42
C PHE A 56 -8.69 -2.82 4.31
N MET A 57 -8.94 -4.02 3.79
CA MET A 57 -9.70 -5.06 4.50
C MET A 57 -8.81 -6.04 5.26
N THR A 58 -7.52 -6.08 4.91
CA THR A 58 -6.50 -6.93 5.54
C THR A 58 -5.16 -6.23 5.53
N ALA A 59 -4.33 -6.47 6.55
CA ALA A 59 -2.90 -6.12 6.54
C ALA A 59 -2.02 -7.29 6.09
N LYS A 60 -2.61 -8.36 5.56
CA LYS A 60 -1.90 -9.51 5.01
C LYS A 60 -1.84 -9.45 3.50
N VAL A 61 -0.77 -10.00 2.95
CA VAL A 61 -0.57 -10.10 1.50
C VAL A 61 -0.26 -11.55 1.17
N MET A 62 -0.89 -12.07 0.11
CA MET A 62 -0.48 -13.34 -0.46
C MET A 62 0.73 -13.09 -1.34
N GLY A 63 1.89 -13.63 -0.95
CA GLY A 63 3.05 -13.69 -1.83
C GLY A 63 3.39 -15.13 -2.19
N ASN A 64 4.51 -15.32 -2.88
CA ASN A 64 4.86 -16.61 -3.49
C ASN A 64 5.09 -17.78 -2.50
N ARG A 65 5.32 -17.49 -1.21
CA ARG A 65 5.54 -18.50 -0.16
C ARG A 65 4.44 -18.52 0.91
N GLY A 66 3.29 -17.90 0.61
CA GLY A 66 2.15 -17.83 1.49
C GLY A 66 1.87 -16.40 1.98
N TYR A 67 1.13 -16.31 3.09
CA TYR A 67 0.70 -15.03 3.64
C TYR A 67 1.81 -14.33 4.42
N TYR A 68 2.07 -13.08 4.07
CA TYR A 68 2.97 -12.19 4.79
C TYR A 68 2.17 -11.12 5.53
N ASN A 69 2.65 -10.80 6.73
CA ASN A 69 2.10 -9.71 7.53
C ASN A 69 2.77 -8.39 7.12
N ASN A 70 2.02 -7.50 6.49
CA ASN A 70 2.50 -6.16 6.16
C ASN A 70 2.48 -5.30 7.44
N ARG A 71 3.67 -5.16 8.05
CA ARG A 71 3.81 -4.57 9.38
C ARG A 71 4.03 -3.07 9.36
N ILE A 72 4.59 -2.49 8.30
CA ILE A 72 4.99 -1.07 8.33
C ILE A 72 4.03 -0.25 7.49
N TRP A 73 3.52 0.82 8.08
CA TRP A 73 2.50 1.67 7.47
C TRP A 73 2.90 3.14 7.62
N LEU A 74 2.73 3.91 6.56
CA LEU A 74 2.98 5.34 6.52
C LEU A 74 1.70 6.13 6.83
N VAL A 75 1.82 7.22 7.58
CA VAL A 75 0.77 8.24 7.70
C VAL A 75 0.85 9.22 6.52
N VAL A 76 -0.21 9.28 5.72
CA VAL A 76 -0.29 10.11 4.50
C VAL A 76 -0.97 11.46 4.76
N ASP A 77 -2.08 11.47 5.52
CA ASP A 77 -2.85 12.67 5.83
C ASP A 77 -3.12 12.74 7.35
N PRO A 78 -2.25 13.39 8.14
CA PRO A 78 -2.37 13.43 9.59
C PRO A 78 -3.44 14.38 10.10
N GLU A 79 -3.78 15.44 9.35
CA GLU A 79 -4.73 16.46 9.79
C GLU A 79 -6.10 15.82 10.07
N ASN A 80 -6.36 14.68 9.40
CA ASN A 80 -7.59 13.92 9.50
C ASN A 80 -7.40 12.53 10.14
N LEU A 81 -6.19 12.13 10.54
CA LEU A 81 -5.92 10.80 11.10
C LEU A 81 -5.68 10.83 12.62
N ASN A 82 -6.69 10.36 13.35
CA ASN A 82 -6.64 10.22 14.80
C ASN A 82 -6.29 8.78 15.21
N CYS A 83 -5.34 8.64 16.12
CA CYS A 83 -5.01 7.41 16.83
C CYS A 83 -5.91 7.29 18.07
N ARG A 84 -6.72 6.23 18.12
CA ARG A 84 -7.80 6.05 19.11
C ARG A 84 -7.57 4.84 20.02
N ASP A 85 -8.11 4.87 21.23
CA ASP A 85 -8.01 3.78 22.21
C ASP A 85 -8.64 2.47 21.73
N THR A 86 -9.77 2.59 21.06
CA THR A 86 -10.54 1.54 20.42
C THR A 86 -10.99 2.03 19.04
N PRO A 87 -11.40 1.13 18.13
CA PRO A 87 -11.93 1.54 16.83
C PRO A 87 -13.09 2.53 17.00
N GLY A 88 -12.96 3.77 16.51
CA GLY A 88 -13.98 4.82 16.67
C GLY A 88 -14.15 5.38 18.08
N GLY A 89 -13.32 4.99 19.05
CA GLY A 89 -13.38 5.43 20.45
C GLY A 89 -12.72 6.80 20.71
N LYS A 90 -12.20 7.01 21.91
CA LYS A 90 -11.57 8.27 22.32
C LYS A 90 -10.25 8.48 21.58
N ILE A 91 -9.99 9.73 21.18
CA ILE A 91 -8.71 10.11 20.58
C ILE A 91 -7.63 10.07 21.68
N LYS A 92 -6.57 9.29 21.45
CA LYS A 92 -5.38 9.27 22.31
C LYS A 92 -4.38 10.33 21.88
N THR A 93 -4.13 10.41 20.58
CA THR A 93 -3.19 11.36 19.99
C THR A 93 -3.49 11.54 18.50
N GLN A 94 -2.95 12.60 17.93
CA GLN A 94 -2.90 12.83 16.50
C GLN A 94 -1.50 12.45 16.00
N LEU A 95 -1.44 11.71 14.90
CA LEU A 95 -0.17 11.32 14.29
C LEU A 95 0.31 12.43 13.34
N THR A 96 1.60 12.48 13.01
CA THR A 96 2.18 13.46 12.09
C THR A 96 2.36 12.88 10.68
N THR A 97 2.34 13.72 9.63
CA THR A 97 2.61 13.26 8.25
C THR A 97 3.98 12.58 8.21
N GLY A 98 4.09 11.49 7.44
CA GLY A 98 5.36 10.81 7.24
C GLY A 98 5.80 9.94 8.42
N ALA A 99 5.06 9.95 9.53
CA ALA A 99 5.30 9.00 10.61
C ALA A 99 5.07 7.56 10.12
N THR A 100 5.96 6.66 10.53
CA THR A 100 5.78 5.23 10.32
C THR A 100 5.16 4.59 11.55
N MET A 101 4.19 3.71 11.31
CA MET A 101 3.51 2.93 12.32
C MET A 101 3.81 1.45 12.11
N THR A 102 3.86 0.70 13.21
CA THR A 102 3.95 -0.76 13.17
C THR A 102 2.59 -1.38 13.45
N ALA A 103 2.03 -2.09 12.48
CA ALA A 103 0.81 -2.87 12.62
C ALA A 103 1.02 -4.04 13.60
N ILE A 104 0.06 -4.19 14.52
CA ILE A 104 0.09 -5.20 15.57
C ILE A 104 -0.88 -6.31 15.20
N PHE A 105 -0.31 -7.45 14.82
CA PHE A 105 -1.05 -8.68 14.59
C PHE A 105 -1.18 -9.46 15.90
N SER A 106 -2.37 -9.99 16.16
CA SER A 106 -2.65 -10.83 17.33
C SER A 106 -2.29 -12.30 17.06
N GLN A 107 -2.26 -13.12 18.12
CA GLN A 107 -1.99 -14.57 18.05
C GLN A 107 -0.74 -14.92 17.20
N GLU A 108 0.40 -14.29 17.51
CA GLU A 108 1.67 -14.52 16.81
C GLU A 108 1.62 -14.23 15.30
N GLY A 109 0.69 -13.40 14.83
CA GLY A 109 0.54 -13.09 13.40
C GLY A 109 -0.56 -13.89 12.70
N ARG A 110 -1.25 -14.80 13.41
CA ARG A 110 -2.37 -15.57 12.85
C ARG A 110 -3.60 -14.72 12.62
N GLU A 111 -3.88 -13.78 13.50
CA GLU A 111 -4.98 -12.82 13.32
C GLU A 111 -4.52 -11.56 12.59
N ASP A 112 -5.43 -10.93 11.87
CA ASP A 112 -5.16 -9.69 11.15
C ASP A 112 -4.92 -8.51 12.11
N ALA A 113 -4.15 -7.53 11.65
CA ALA A 113 -4.02 -6.24 12.34
C ALA A 113 -5.20 -5.29 12.04
N ILE A 114 -5.95 -5.55 10.96
CA ILE A 114 -7.16 -4.80 10.64
C ILE A 114 -8.37 -5.44 11.31
N VAL A 115 -9.10 -4.64 12.08
CA VAL A 115 -10.35 -5.03 12.75
C VAL A 115 -11.52 -4.23 12.20
N MET A 116 -12.65 -4.90 11.99
CA MET A 116 -13.88 -4.26 11.54
C MET A 116 -14.71 -3.78 12.73
N ARG A 117 -15.16 -2.53 12.71
CA ARG A 117 -16.17 -2.02 13.65
C ARG A 117 -17.10 -1.07 12.92
N ASN A 118 -18.41 -1.28 13.04
CA ASN A 118 -19.44 -0.50 12.33
C ASN A 118 -19.18 -0.42 10.83
N SER A 119 -18.89 -1.57 10.21
CA SER A 119 -18.58 -1.71 8.77
C SER A 119 -17.39 -0.88 8.27
N LYS A 120 -16.55 -0.43 9.20
CA LYS A 120 -15.42 0.45 8.96
C LYS A 120 -14.13 -0.27 9.40
N PRO A 121 -13.08 -0.36 8.55
CA PRO A 121 -11.84 -1.02 8.93
C PRO A 121 -10.93 -0.11 9.78
N TRP A 122 -10.30 -0.70 10.78
CA TRP A 122 -9.41 -0.02 11.69
C TRP A 122 -8.12 -0.81 11.85
N LEU A 123 -7.00 -0.17 11.56
CA LEU A 123 -5.69 -0.78 11.68
C LEU A 123 -5.20 -0.61 13.13
N ARG A 124 -4.90 -1.73 13.78
CA ARG A 124 -4.25 -1.77 15.09
C ARG A 124 -2.77 -1.50 14.92
N VAL A 125 -2.26 -0.45 15.57
CA VAL A 125 -0.88 -0.01 15.41
C VAL A 125 -0.22 0.33 16.73
N ARG A 126 1.11 0.28 16.75
CA ARG A 126 1.97 1.01 17.67
C ARG A 126 2.66 2.10 16.88
N SER A 127 2.52 3.35 17.31
CA SER A 127 3.22 4.48 16.68
C SER A 127 4.43 4.85 17.51
N VAL A 128 5.56 5.04 16.83
CA VAL A 128 6.71 5.75 17.41
C VAL A 128 6.53 7.20 16.95
N ASN A 129 6.38 8.13 17.89
CA ASN A 129 6.41 9.54 17.53
C ASN A 129 7.87 9.90 17.20
N PRO A 130 8.20 10.38 15.98
CA PRO A 130 9.58 10.70 15.64
C PRO A 130 10.13 11.90 16.43
N ASN A 131 9.25 12.77 16.95
CA ASN A 131 9.65 14.00 17.63
C ASN A 131 9.78 13.85 19.14
N PHE A 132 9.16 12.82 19.70
CA PHE A 132 9.16 12.54 21.13
C PHE A 132 9.41 11.06 21.25
N ASN A 133 10.52 10.64 21.87
CA ASN A 133 10.89 9.24 22.16
C ASN A 133 9.89 8.54 23.12
N THR A 134 8.59 8.75 22.92
CA THR A 134 7.47 8.28 23.69
C THR A 134 6.64 7.38 22.78
N ASP A 135 6.60 6.09 23.13
CA ASP A 135 5.65 5.14 22.56
C ASP A 135 4.24 5.63 22.90
N SER A 136 3.39 5.88 21.90
CA SER A 136 1.98 6.23 22.12
C SER A 136 1.17 5.05 22.69
N GLY A 137 1.81 3.90 22.86
CA GLY A 137 1.20 2.61 23.10
C GLY A 137 0.40 2.14 21.89
N THR A 138 -0.29 1.02 22.07
CA THR A 138 -1.22 0.51 21.07
C THR A 138 -2.41 1.46 20.87
N CYS A 139 -2.81 1.67 19.62
CA CYS A 139 -4.02 2.38 19.24
C CYS A 139 -4.59 1.91 17.90
N TYR A 140 -5.67 2.54 17.46
CA TYR A 140 -6.38 2.23 16.23
C TYR A 140 -6.51 3.47 15.34
N VAL A 141 -6.19 3.31 14.06
CA VAL A 141 -6.34 4.33 13.02
C VAL A 141 -7.28 3.83 11.92
N ARG A 142 -7.87 4.73 11.12
CA ARG A 142 -8.71 4.32 9.98
C ARG A 142 -7.84 3.67 8.91
N ALA A 143 -8.17 2.44 8.50
CA ALA A 143 -7.45 1.73 7.45
C ALA A 143 -8.01 2.10 6.07
N ASN A 144 -7.67 3.30 5.61
CA ASN A 144 -8.10 3.81 4.31
C ASN A 144 -6.92 4.52 3.63
N ILE A 145 -6.79 4.34 2.31
CA ILE A 145 -5.70 4.88 1.49
C ILE A 145 -5.59 6.41 1.56
N LYS A 146 -6.67 7.12 1.91
CA LYS A 146 -6.61 8.56 2.16
C LYS A 146 -5.66 8.90 3.33
N TYR A 147 -5.60 8.05 4.35
CA TYR A 147 -4.92 8.34 5.61
C TYR A 147 -3.63 7.56 5.82
N VAL A 148 -3.60 6.31 5.34
CA VAL A 148 -2.48 5.40 5.59
C VAL A 148 -2.09 4.66 4.32
N PHE A 149 -0.81 4.30 4.22
CA PHE A 149 -0.29 3.52 3.10
C PHE A 149 0.62 2.39 3.59
N PRO A 150 0.44 1.13 3.14
CA PRO A 150 1.32 0.04 3.51
C PRO A 150 2.69 0.17 2.85
N ILE A 151 3.75 -0.08 3.60
CA ILE A 151 5.13 -0.11 3.11
C ILE A 151 5.58 -1.57 3.05
N ASN A 152 6.20 -1.96 1.93
CA ASN A 152 6.83 -3.26 1.85
C ASN A 152 8.15 -3.25 2.65
N ASN A 153 8.25 -4.16 3.61
CA ASN A 153 9.39 -4.29 4.52
C ASN A 153 10.72 -4.57 3.83
N ASP A 154 10.71 -5.22 2.67
CA ASP A 154 11.93 -5.58 1.98
C ASP A 154 12.66 -4.36 1.41
N TYR A 155 11.94 -3.28 1.09
CA TYR A 155 12.54 -1.99 0.71
C TYR A 155 13.30 -1.33 1.85
N LEU A 156 12.97 -1.62 3.11
CA LEU A 156 13.65 -1.03 4.26
C LEU A 156 14.93 -1.80 4.63
N LYS A 157 15.01 -3.09 4.30
CA LYS A 157 16.20 -3.92 4.59
C LYS A 157 17.35 -3.73 3.60
N SER A 158 17.06 -3.26 2.38
CA SER A 158 18.09 -3.03 1.34
C SER A 158 18.82 -1.69 1.48
N LEU A 159 18.44 -0.85 2.44
CA LEU A 159 19.04 0.46 2.70
C LEU A 159 20.07 0.46 3.84
N ASN A 160 20.29 -0.70 4.47
CA ASN A 160 21.32 -0.94 5.49
C ASN A 160 22.34 -1.95 4.99
#